data_AF-A0A433PX18-F1
#
_entry.id   AF-A0A433PX18-F1
#
_cell.length_a   1.000
_cell.length_b   1.000
_cell.length_c   1.000
_cell.angle_alpha   90.00
_cell.angle_beta   90.00
_cell.angle_gamma   90.00
#
_symmetry.space_group_name_H-M   'P 1'
#
loop_
_entity.id
_entity.type
_entity.pdbx_description
1 polymer ?
#
loop_
_entity_poly.entity_id
_entity_poly.type
_entity_poly.pdbx_seq_one_letter_code
_entity_poly.pdbx_strand_id
1 'polypeptide(L)'
;MDQLCGECITALGCFDYNAAYKSAGKILKSSQVVGNVLLKLINCEGMFTQLSFLKPKGFMRKDDLLNTLYISLGDEVSREAESLDHAIQFGYGSHADDHKIVILFRAFESLIKLRQSQIHIYRAIATTLPENPNSTAILDDIAGLQHMYDRMGMDGQLGLLGAGVGKEVIMLRSLMLARDAITDFNFKDACINLYIGKKEFEEWQKMIQAQDYAEVGLIRVVLSDHTHRILKASVKSLDLKDTSSWRFSLFSAATEKPTKSVRRIGASTSAGDASLPHTMQWHARLLSSLISKMTLYFMNILLDKERTANPDESAAVLWKGLEVDYHGQIYTFRRRFGALSISFIYEVTPDTPFYPQGYMCADTPYEQPTGVHSFPFIYAYPEQPKDHLPNIISIIQGSRAKLSEYRAGPVHFFDRKIGYTYYLLRVDSHVYMLVIYLDRHINRDTTTIEFMDAVAGGLRGTEVFKDMRME
;
A
#
# COMPACT_ATOMS: atom_id res chain seq x y z
N MET A 1 11.36 34.42 15.57
CA MET A 1 11.29 32.98 15.90
C MET A 1 10.60 32.21 14.78
N ASP A 2 9.40 32.63 14.41
CA ASP A 2 8.52 32.15 13.32
C ASP A 2 9.21 31.46 12.13
N GLN A 3 10.10 32.16 11.39
CA GLN A 3 10.79 31.60 10.23
C GLN A 3 11.56 30.30 10.54
N LEU A 4 12.27 30.22 11.68
CA LEU A 4 13.01 29.01 12.04
C LEU A 4 12.07 27.85 12.36
N CYS A 5 10.90 28.12 12.96
CA CYS A 5 9.87 27.12 13.18
C CYS A 5 9.33 26.61 11.82
N GLY A 6 9.03 27.51 10.88
CA GLY A 6 8.60 27.15 9.52
C GLY A 6 9.63 26.33 8.75
N GLU A 7 10.92 26.69 8.83
CA GLU A 7 12.03 25.90 8.26
C GLU A 7 12.13 24.52 8.91
N CYS A 8 11.96 24.43 10.24
CA CYS A 8 12.00 23.17 10.98
C CYS A 8 10.84 22.23 10.61
N ILE A 9 9.63 22.77 10.50
CA ILE A 9 8.41 22.01 10.14
C ILE A 9 8.46 21.57 8.67
N THR A 10 8.94 22.43 7.77
CA THR A 10 9.14 22.08 6.36
C THR A 10 10.19 20.97 6.19
N ALA A 11 11.34 21.08 6.87
CA ALA A 11 12.35 20.02 6.87
C ALA A 11 11.80 18.70 7.43
N LEU A 12 11.00 18.75 8.50
CA LEU A 12 10.34 17.58 9.09
C LEU A 12 9.31 16.94 8.14
N GLY A 13 8.50 17.75 7.43
CA GLY A 13 7.58 17.28 6.39
C GLY A 13 8.27 16.74 5.13
N CYS A 14 9.52 17.13 4.88
CA CYS A 14 10.41 16.53 3.88
C CYS A 14 11.16 15.28 4.37
N PHE A 15 11.01 14.90 5.64
CA PHE A 15 11.79 13.85 6.30
C PHE A 15 13.30 14.13 6.41
N ASP A 16 13.71 15.40 6.29
CA ASP A 16 15.08 15.83 6.58
C ASP A 16 15.25 16.05 8.09
N TYR A 17 15.36 14.94 8.81
CA TYR A 17 15.60 14.96 10.24
C TYR A 17 16.89 15.70 10.60
N ASN A 18 17.91 15.71 9.74
CA ASN A 18 19.17 16.41 10.00
C ASN A 18 18.99 17.93 9.95
N ALA A 19 18.32 18.45 8.92
CA ALA A 19 17.98 19.87 8.83
C ALA A 19 17.01 20.29 9.94
N ALA A 20 16.00 19.46 10.23
CA ALA A 20 15.06 19.71 11.32
C ALA A 20 15.77 19.78 12.69
N TYR A 21 16.67 18.85 13.01
CA TYR A 21 17.46 18.87 14.24
C TYR A 21 18.32 20.14 14.37
N LYS A 22 18.94 20.60 13.28
CA LYS A 22 19.73 21.84 13.29
C LYS A 22 18.86 23.08 13.46
N SER A 23 17.70 23.14 12.83
CA SER A 23 16.74 24.24 13.02
C SER A 23 16.18 24.26 14.44
N ALA A 24 15.77 23.11 14.98
CA ALA A 24 15.38 22.99 16.39
C ALA A 24 16.51 23.38 17.36
N GLY A 25 17.76 23.02 17.06
CA GLY A 25 18.94 23.43 17.83
C GLY A 25 19.26 24.94 17.76
N LYS A 26 18.87 25.64 16.69
CA LYS A 26 18.88 27.12 16.63
C LYS A 26 17.76 27.70 17.49
N ILE A 27 16.54 27.14 17.39
CA ILE A 27 15.37 27.58 18.14
C ILE A 27 15.58 27.42 19.65
N LEU A 28 16.19 26.31 20.09
CA LEU A 28 16.49 26.04 21.50
C LEU A 28 17.31 27.16 22.17
N LYS A 29 18.21 27.82 21.42
CA LYS A 29 19.01 28.96 21.91
C LYS A 29 18.20 30.25 22.07
N SER A 30 17.03 30.35 21.43
CA SER A 30 16.13 31.51 21.49
C SER A 30 14.90 31.26 22.37
N SER A 31 14.43 30.02 22.43
CA SER A 31 13.33 29.57 23.30
C SER A 31 13.57 28.10 23.67
N GLN A 32 13.92 27.88 24.94
CA GLN A 32 14.20 26.56 25.49
C GLN A 32 12.97 25.63 25.40
N VAL A 33 11.77 26.17 25.63
CA VAL A 33 10.50 25.41 25.60
C VAL A 33 10.20 24.93 24.16
N VAL A 34 10.13 25.86 23.20
CA VAL A 34 9.81 25.54 21.79
C VAL A 34 10.87 24.62 21.19
N GLY A 35 12.16 24.85 21.48
CA GLY A 35 13.25 23.98 21.02
C GLY A 35 13.13 22.55 21.55
N ASN A 36 12.83 22.36 22.83
CA ASN A 36 12.66 21.02 23.42
C ASN A 36 11.45 20.26 22.86
N VAL A 37 10.31 20.95 22.69
CA VAL A 37 9.11 20.39 22.06
C VAL A 37 9.43 19.90 20.63
N LEU A 38 10.10 20.74 19.82
CA LEU A 38 10.49 20.38 18.46
C LEU A 38 11.47 19.19 18.43
N LEU A 39 12.49 19.17 19.28
CA LEU A 39 13.43 18.05 19.35
C LEU A 39 12.74 16.71 19.69
N LYS A 40 11.76 16.74 20.60
CA LYS A 40 10.93 15.57 20.94
C LYS A 40 10.04 15.15 19.77
N LEU A 41 9.39 16.10 19.09
CA LEU A 41 8.54 15.83 17.93
C LEU A 41 9.34 15.21 16.77
N ILE A 42 10.51 15.77 16.44
CA ILE A 42 11.43 15.26 15.40
C ILE A 42 11.80 13.79 15.69
N ASN A 43 12.11 13.47 16.95
CA ASN A 43 12.40 12.09 17.35
C ASN A 43 11.17 11.17 17.20
N CYS A 44 9.98 11.62 17.56
CA CYS A 44 8.74 10.84 17.42
C CYS A 44 8.41 10.58 15.94
N GLU A 45 8.44 11.60 15.08
CA GLU A 45 8.22 11.44 13.64
C GLU A 45 9.29 10.55 12.99
N GLY A 46 10.56 10.67 13.39
CA GLY A 46 11.63 9.78 12.93
C GLY A 46 11.38 8.32 13.32
N MET A 47 10.89 8.07 14.53
CA MET A 47 10.48 6.74 14.97
C MET A 47 9.21 6.23 14.25
N PHE A 48 8.27 7.12 13.93
CA PHE A 48 7.02 6.80 13.23
C PHE A 48 7.27 6.39 11.78
N THR A 49 7.98 7.21 11.01
CA THR A 49 8.21 6.97 9.58
C THR A 49 9.14 5.78 9.30
N GLN A 50 9.90 5.35 10.31
CA GLN A 50 10.70 4.13 10.32
C GLN A 50 9.91 2.87 10.72
N LEU A 51 8.60 2.99 11.01
CA LEU A 51 7.71 1.94 11.53
C LEU A 51 8.25 1.25 12.79
N SER A 52 9.03 1.97 13.61
CA SER A 52 9.74 1.38 14.76
C SER A 52 8.83 0.78 15.83
N PHE A 53 7.56 1.22 15.86
CA PHE A 53 6.49 0.75 16.74
C PHE A 53 5.87 -0.60 16.31
N LEU A 54 6.31 -1.18 15.20
CA LEU A 54 5.90 -2.50 14.69
C LEU A 54 7.00 -3.57 14.80
N LYS A 55 8.21 -3.19 15.23
CA LYS A 55 9.37 -4.09 15.25
C LYS A 55 9.19 -5.27 16.22
N PRO A 56 9.67 -6.48 15.87
CA PRO A 56 9.51 -7.67 16.70
C PRO A 56 10.20 -7.55 18.07
N LYS A 57 9.72 -8.37 19.00
CA LYS A 57 10.07 -8.30 20.42
C LYS A 57 11.48 -8.85 20.69
N GLY A 58 12.48 -7.99 20.61
CA GLY A 58 13.75 -8.20 21.30
C GLY A 58 13.55 -8.21 22.83
N PHE A 59 14.37 -8.96 23.56
CA PHE A 59 14.35 -8.98 25.04
C PHE A 59 14.41 -7.53 25.59
N MET A 60 13.37 -7.14 26.32
CA MET A 60 13.21 -5.82 26.99
C MET A 60 13.00 -4.56 26.11
N ARG A 61 12.15 -4.61 25.07
CA ARG A 61 11.43 -3.40 24.61
C ARG A 61 10.01 -3.34 25.18
N LYS A 62 9.60 -2.18 25.71
CA LYS A 62 8.19 -1.90 26.01
C LYS A 62 7.43 -1.77 24.68
N ASP A 63 6.35 -2.53 24.53
CA ASP A 63 5.53 -2.64 23.31
C ASP A 63 4.94 -1.30 22.81
N ASP A 64 5.05 -0.23 23.61
CA ASP A 64 4.36 1.04 23.38
C ASP A 64 5.24 2.29 23.53
N LEU A 65 6.58 2.17 23.36
CA LEU A 65 7.51 3.28 23.55
C LEU A 65 7.15 4.54 22.75
N LEU A 66 6.90 4.41 21.44
CA LEU A 66 6.59 5.58 20.59
C LEU A 66 5.28 6.25 21.00
N ASN A 67 4.24 5.46 21.28
CA ASN A 67 2.96 5.99 21.74
C ASN A 67 3.12 6.68 23.11
N THR A 68 3.92 6.11 24.02
CA THR A 68 4.26 6.73 25.31
C THR A 68 4.98 8.08 25.12
N LEU A 69 5.89 8.17 24.16
CA LEU A 69 6.56 9.44 23.81
C LEU A 69 5.57 10.46 23.24
N TYR A 70 4.65 10.06 22.37
CA TYR A 70 3.58 10.92 21.86
C TYR A 70 2.61 11.38 22.97
N ILE A 71 2.23 10.51 23.91
CA ILE A 71 1.40 10.87 25.09
C ILE A 71 2.15 11.92 25.93
N SER A 72 3.39 11.63 26.32
CA SER A 72 4.20 12.55 27.14
C SER A 72 4.45 13.89 26.46
N LEU A 73 4.58 13.91 25.13
CA LEU A 73 4.73 15.14 24.34
C LEU A 73 3.41 15.91 24.26
N GLY A 74 2.27 15.22 24.13
CA GLY A 74 0.93 15.85 24.19
C GLY A 74 0.68 16.54 25.52
N ASP A 75 0.93 15.85 26.65
CA ASP A 75 0.78 16.39 28.00
C ASP A 75 1.72 17.57 28.33
N GLU A 76 2.82 17.71 27.59
CA GLU A 76 3.76 18.83 27.66
C GLU A 76 3.25 20.00 26.80
N VAL A 77 2.95 19.73 25.53
CA VAL A 77 2.48 20.72 24.56
C VAL A 77 1.17 21.38 24.99
N SER A 78 0.17 20.63 25.47
CA SER A 78 -1.10 21.18 25.96
C SER A 78 -0.90 22.10 27.17
N ARG A 79 -0.04 21.69 28.12
CA ARG A 79 0.25 22.45 29.34
C ARG A 79 0.99 23.75 29.06
N GLU A 80 1.97 23.72 28.16
CA GLU A 80 2.69 24.93 27.75
C GLU A 80 1.78 25.88 26.95
N ALA A 81 0.89 25.35 26.10
CA ALA A 81 -0.12 26.15 25.41
C ALA A 81 -1.09 26.84 26.39
N GLU A 82 -1.61 26.11 27.39
CA GLU A 82 -2.49 26.67 28.44
C GLU A 82 -1.78 27.70 29.32
N SER A 83 -0.52 27.47 29.66
CA SER A 83 0.33 28.42 30.40
C SER A 83 0.49 29.74 29.65
N LEU A 84 0.79 29.67 28.34
CA LEU A 84 0.90 30.83 27.47
C LEU A 84 -0.46 31.52 27.22
N ASP A 85 -1.53 30.77 26.99
CA ASP A 85 -2.91 31.30 26.88
C ASP A 85 -3.28 32.13 28.11
N HIS A 86 -3.00 31.63 29.32
CA HIS A 86 -3.23 32.38 30.56
C HIS A 86 -2.32 33.60 30.69
N ALA A 87 -1.03 33.50 30.37
CA ALA A 87 -0.12 34.65 30.39
C ALA A 87 -0.59 35.78 29.45
N ILE A 88 -1.14 35.42 28.28
CA ILE A 88 -1.75 36.36 27.32
C ILE A 88 -3.03 36.99 27.89
N GLN A 89 -3.94 36.18 28.42
CA GLN A 89 -5.23 36.65 28.98
C GLN A 89 -5.05 37.66 30.12
N PHE A 90 -4.04 37.48 30.98
CA PHE A 90 -3.76 38.38 32.10
C PHE A 90 -2.77 39.51 31.76
N GLY A 91 -2.37 39.67 30.50
CA GLY A 91 -1.51 40.76 30.04
C GLY A 91 -0.03 40.65 30.41
N TYR A 92 0.42 39.48 30.89
CA TYR A 92 1.83 39.21 31.20
C TYR A 92 2.65 38.78 29.98
N GLY A 93 2.00 38.23 28.95
CA GLY A 93 2.56 37.99 27.61
C GLY A 93 1.77 38.78 26.56
N SER A 94 2.36 39.84 26.01
CA SER A 94 1.67 40.68 25.01
C SER A 94 2.53 40.87 23.74
N HIS A 95 3.22 39.80 23.34
CA HIS A 95 3.98 39.77 22.10
C HIS A 95 3.25 38.92 21.06
N ALA A 96 3.23 39.40 19.81
CA ALA A 96 2.59 38.68 18.70
C ALA A 96 3.19 37.29 18.44
N ASP A 97 4.44 37.07 18.88
CA ASP A 97 5.11 35.77 18.84
C ASP A 97 4.50 34.76 19.84
N ASP A 98 3.99 35.19 21.00
CA ASP A 98 3.41 34.30 22.02
C ASP A 98 2.14 33.61 21.48
N HIS A 99 1.27 34.38 20.82
CA HIS A 99 0.04 33.87 20.21
C HIS A 99 0.34 32.88 19.06
N LYS A 100 1.41 33.11 18.29
CA LYS A 100 1.87 32.17 17.26
C LYS A 100 2.39 30.86 17.85
N ILE A 101 3.09 30.91 19.00
CA ILE A 101 3.56 29.71 19.71
C ILE A 101 2.38 28.90 20.23
N VAL A 102 1.34 29.54 20.79
CA VAL A 102 0.10 28.84 21.19
C VAL A 102 -0.54 28.12 20.00
N ILE A 103 -0.75 28.82 18.86
CA ILE A 103 -1.31 28.21 17.65
C ILE A 103 -0.48 27.00 17.20
N LEU A 104 0.85 27.14 17.18
CA LEU A 104 1.76 26.06 16.81
C LEU A 104 1.66 24.86 17.76
N PHE A 105 1.54 25.09 19.07
CA PHE A 105 1.36 24.01 20.05
C PHE A 105 0.00 23.32 19.90
N ARG A 106 -1.09 24.04 19.65
CA ARG A 106 -2.40 23.42 19.33
C ARG A 106 -2.37 22.60 18.02
N ALA A 107 -1.57 23.04 17.04
CA ALA A 107 -1.34 22.28 15.81
C ALA A 107 -0.52 20.99 16.07
N PHE A 108 0.49 21.04 16.94
CA PHE A 108 1.21 19.84 17.38
C PHE A 108 0.33 18.88 18.19
N GLU A 109 -0.53 19.39 19.08
CA GLU A 109 -1.52 18.59 19.82
C GLU A 109 -2.42 17.80 18.85
N SER A 110 -2.81 18.42 17.74
CA SER A 110 -3.62 17.81 16.68
C SER A 110 -2.84 16.74 15.89
N LEU A 111 -1.60 17.04 15.49
CA LEU A 111 -0.69 16.07 14.85
C LEU A 111 -0.45 14.83 15.72
N ILE A 112 -0.23 15.02 17.02
CA ILE A 112 0.03 13.92 17.97
C ILE A 112 -1.17 12.97 18.02
N LYS A 113 -2.41 13.48 18.10
CA LYS A 113 -3.64 12.68 18.09
C LYS A 113 -3.82 11.87 16.79
N LEU A 114 -3.55 12.49 15.65
CA LEU A 114 -3.58 11.82 14.34
C LEU A 114 -2.54 10.69 14.27
N ARG A 115 -1.31 10.95 14.72
CA ARG A 115 -0.22 9.95 14.74
C ARG A 115 -0.51 8.77 15.67
N GLN A 116 -1.13 9.01 16.83
CA GLN A 116 -1.59 7.94 17.73
C GLN A 116 -2.65 7.05 17.07
N SER A 117 -3.63 7.65 16.37
CA SER A 117 -4.63 6.90 15.59
C SER A 117 -4.01 6.13 14.43
N GLN A 118 -3.05 6.71 13.70
CA GLN A 118 -2.29 5.99 12.66
C GLN A 118 -1.47 4.83 13.23
N ILE A 119 -0.82 4.98 14.39
CA ILE A 119 -0.11 3.87 15.07
C ILE A 119 -1.07 2.72 15.36
N HIS A 120 -2.29 3.01 15.83
CA HIS A 120 -3.32 1.99 16.06
C HIS A 120 -3.69 1.26 14.77
N ILE A 121 -4.00 2.00 13.70
CA ILE A 121 -4.36 1.44 12.39
C ILE A 121 -3.22 0.60 11.81
N TYR A 122 -1.98 1.09 11.81
CA TYR A 122 -0.83 0.33 11.30
C TYR A 122 -0.56 -0.94 12.11
N ARG A 123 -0.78 -0.92 13.42
CA ARG A 123 -0.75 -2.14 14.26
C ARG A 123 -1.86 -3.11 13.84
N ALA A 124 -3.10 -2.64 13.70
CA ALA A 124 -4.24 -3.45 13.27
C ALA A 124 -4.04 -4.06 11.87
N ILE A 125 -3.51 -3.30 10.90
CA ILE A 125 -3.11 -3.81 9.58
C ILE A 125 -2.07 -4.93 9.74
N ALA A 126 -1.01 -4.68 10.51
CA ALA A 126 0.08 -5.62 10.67
C ALA A 126 -0.32 -6.90 11.46
N THR A 127 -1.32 -6.85 12.35
CA THR A 127 -1.77 -8.01 13.15
C THR A 127 -2.99 -8.71 12.58
N THR A 128 -4.00 -7.96 12.14
CA THR A 128 -5.33 -8.50 11.87
C THR A 128 -5.45 -8.99 10.43
N LEU A 129 -4.96 -8.26 9.42
CA LEU A 129 -5.10 -8.69 8.02
C LEU A 129 -4.39 -10.01 7.68
N PRO A 130 -3.22 -10.36 8.26
CA PRO A 130 -2.59 -11.66 8.03
C PRO A 130 -3.35 -12.86 8.63
N GLU A 131 -4.26 -12.64 9.59
CA GLU A 131 -5.03 -13.70 10.26
C GLU A 131 -6.50 -13.72 9.83
N ASN A 132 -7.09 -12.54 9.65
CA ASN A 132 -8.42 -12.32 9.10
C ASN A 132 -8.36 -11.31 7.93
N PRO A 133 -8.15 -11.79 6.70
CA PRO A 133 -8.14 -10.96 5.49
C PRO A 133 -9.44 -10.16 5.21
N ASN A 134 -10.53 -10.40 5.94
CA ASN A 134 -11.86 -9.80 5.72
C ASN A 134 -12.26 -8.77 6.78
N SER A 135 -11.31 -8.30 7.58
CA SER A 135 -11.63 -7.35 8.65
C SER A 135 -11.95 -5.95 8.09
N THR A 136 -13.23 -5.61 8.02
CA THR A 136 -13.72 -4.29 7.61
C THR A 136 -13.39 -3.19 8.63
N ALA A 137 -13.19 -3.55 9.90
CA ALA A 137 -12.93 -2.60 11.00
C ALA A 137 -11.77 -1.63 10.71
N ILE A 138 -10.74 -2.08 9.99
CA ILE A 138 -9.60 -1.24 9.59
C ILE A 138 -10.03 -0.12 8.63
N LEU A 139 -10.98 -0.37 7.72
CA LEU A 139 -11.52 0.66 6.83
C LEU A 139 -12.40 1.68 7.56
N ASP A 140 -13.09 1.25 8.63
CA ASP A 140 -13.87 2.11 9.50
C ASP A 140 -12.95 3.00 10.36
N ASP A 141 -11.88 2.44 10.94
CA ASP A 141 -10.86 3.19 11.67
C ASP A 141 -10.18 4.23 10.78
N ILE A 142 -9.82 3.87 9.54
CA ILE A 142 -9.26 4.80 8.55
C ILE A 142 -10.26 5.91 8.17
N ALA A 143 -11.56 5.59 8.07
CA ALA A 143 -12.60 6.61 7.82
C ALA A 143 -12.71 7.59 9.01
N GLY A 144 -12.65 7.08 10.23
CA GLY A 144 -12.62 7.88 11.46
C GLY A 144 -11.40 8.81 11.52
N LEU A 145 -10.22 8.30 11.15
CA LEU A 145 -8.99 9.08 11.04
C LEU A 145 -9.09 10.17 9.96
N GLN A 146 -9.65 9.86 8.78
CA GLN A 146 -9.83 10.85 7.72
C GLN A 146 -10.75 11.99 8.19
N HIS A 147 -11.90 11.68 8.78
CA HIS A 147 -12.80 12.69 9.34
C HIS A 147 -12.14 13.48 10.49
N MET A 148 -11.23 12.88 11.27
CA MET A 148 -10.43 13.59 12.26
C MET A 148 -9.47 14.59 11.61
N TYR A 149 -8.76 14.20 10.54
CA TYR A 149 -7.87 15.05 9.77
C TYR A 149 -8.61 16.23 9.13
N ASP A 150 -9.72 15.95 8.43
CA ASP A 150 -10.52 16.96 7.72
C ASP A 150 -11.06 18.04 8.69
N ARG A 151 -11.43 17.65 9.91
CA ARG A 151 -11.86 18.58 10.96
C ARG A 151 -10.74 19.42 11.57
N MET A 152 -9.49 18.99 11.46
CA MET A 152 -8.34 19.68 12.07
C MET A 152 -7.71 20.71 11.12
N GLY A 153 -7.84 20.57 9.79
CA GLY A 153 -7.29 21.54 8.83
C GLY A 153 -5.76 21.63 8.89
N MET A 154 -5.09 20.47 9.00
CA MET A 154 -3.67 20.36 9.31
C MET A 154 -2.74 20.95 8.25
N ASP A 155 -3.15 20.92 6.98
CA ASP A 155 -2.45 21.52 5.85
C ASP A 155 -2.26 23.03 6.01
N GLY A 156 -3.28 23.74 6.49
CA GLY A 156 -3.21 25.17 6.81
C GLY A 156 -2.38 25.49 8.06
N GLN A 157 -2.22 24.54 8.98
CA GLN A 157 -1.54 24.76 10.27
C GLN A 157 -0.06 24.37 10.28
N LEU A 158 0.30 23.24 9.64
CA LEU A 158 1.65 22.67 9.62
C LEU A 158 2.24 22.58 8.21
N GLY A 159 1.61 23.21 7.21
CA GLY A 159 2.10 23.27 5.83
C GLY A 159 2.35 21.87 5.26
N LEU A 160 3.57 21.63 4.74
CA LEU A 160 3.94 20.35 4.14
C LEU A 160 3.81 19.16 5.11
N LEU A 161 4.12 19.34 6.40
CA LEU A 161 4.00 18.25 7.38
C LEU A 161 2.54 17.84 7.54
N GLY A 162 1.63 18.82 7.66
CA GLY A 162 0.19 18.57 7.71
C GLY A 162 -0.35 17.94 6.43
N ALA A 163 -0.02 18.53 5.27
CA ALA A 163 -0.41 18.00 3.97
C ALA A 163 0.11 16.56 3.72
N GLY A 164 1.30 16.24 4.21
CA GLY A 164 1.88 14.90 4.16
C GLY A 164 1.07 13.86 4.94
N VAL A 165 0.54 14.21 6.12
CA VAL A 165 -0.40 13.35 6.87
C VAL A 165 -1.67 13.12 6.05
N GLY A 166 -2.22 14.16 5.42
CA GLY A 166 -3.40 14.04 4.55
C GLY A 166 -3.17 13.08 3.39
N LYS A 167 -2.04 13.22 2.67
CA LYS A 167 -1.66 12.29 1.59
C LYS A 167 -1.52 10.86 2.09
N GLU A 168 -0.87 10.65 3.24
CA GLU A 168 -0.71 9.31 3.86
C GLU A 168 -2.07 8.66 4.18
N VAL A 169 -3.02 9.42 4.75
CA VAL A 169 -4.37 8.91 5.07
C VAL A 169 -5.17 8.56 3.82
N ILE A 170 -5.18 9.43 2.80
CA ILE A 170 -5.90 9.19 1.54
C ILE A 170 -5.30 7.97 0.82
N MET A 171 -3.97 7.87 0.78
CA MET A 171 -3.27 6.70 0.22
C MET A 171 -3.65 5.42 0.96
N LEU A 172 -3.54 5.40 2.29
CA LEU A 172 -3.85 4.23 3.10
C LEU A 172 -5.28 3.75 2.86
N ARG A 173 -6.25 4.68 2.86
CA ARG A 173 -7.65 4.39 2.54
C ARG A 173 -7.81 3.81 1.14
N SER A 174 -7.23 4.46 0.14
CA SER A 174 -7.37 4.05 -1.26
C SER A 174 -6.76 2.67 -1.51
N LEU A 175 -5.60 2.36 -0.92
CA LEU A 175 -4.97 1.04 -1.07
C LEU A 175 -5.77 -0.08 -0.37
N MET A 176 -6.39 0.20 0.79
CA MET A 176 -7.29 -0.76 1.44
C MET A 176 -8.60 -0.97 0.63
N LEU A 177 -9.22 0.11 0.14
CA LEU A 177 -10.42 -0.01 -0.72
C LEU A 177 -10.12 -0.73 -2.04
N ALA A 178 -8.96 -0.48 -2.64
CA ALA A 178 -8.51 -1.21 -3.84
C ALA A 178 -8.34 -2.71 -3.57
N ARG A 179 -7.73 -3.08 -2.44
CA ARG A 179 -7.54 -4.48 -2.03
C ARG A 179 -8.87 -5.24 -1.96
N ASP A 180 -9.86 -4.63 -1.32
CA ASP A 180 -11.15 -5.27 -1.10
C ASP A 180 -11.93 -5.32 -2.42
N ALA A 181 -11.93 -4.25 -3.21
CA ALA A 181 -12.53 -4.23 -4.55
C ALA A 181 -11.90 -5.27 -5.52
N ILE A 182 -10.59 -5.53 -5.46
CA ILE A 182 -9.96 -6.62 -6.24
C ILE A 182 -10.44 -7.98 -5.74
N THR A 183 -10.59 -8.14 -4.42
CA THR A 183 -11.01 -9.40 -3.78
C THR A 183 -12.47 -9.76 -4.09
N ASP A 184 -13.34 -8.74 -4.20
CA ASP A 184 -14.76 -8.85 -4.54
C ASP A 184 -15.04 -8.78 -6.06
N PHE A 185 -13.98 -8.84 -6.87
CA PHE A 185 -14.04 -8.76 -8.34
C PHE A 185 -14.69 -7.48 -8.91
N ASN A 186 -14.63 -6.37 -8.18
CA ASN A 186 -15.08 -5.05 -8.61
C ASN A 186 -13.94 -4.29 -9.29
N PHE A 187 -13.78 -4.53 -10.60
CA PHE A 187 -12.77 -3.91 -11.47
C PHE A 187 -12.86 -2.39 -11.47
N LYS A 188 -14.06 -1.80 -11.49
CA LYS A 188 -14.24 -0.34 -11.54
C LYS A 188 -13.65 0.33 -10.30
N ASP A 189 -14.04 -0.13 -9.11
CA ASP A 189 -13.61 0.52 -7.88
C ASP A 189 -12.16 0.16 -7.56
N ALA A 190 -11.66 -1.01 -7.98
CA ALA A 190 -10.23 -1.32 -7.99
C ALA A 190 -9.42 -0.33 -8.85
N CYS A 191 -9.86 -0.03 -10.08
CA CYS A 191 -9.22 0.97 -10.95
C CYS A 191 -9.16 2.34 -10.29
N ILE A 192 -10.30 2.84 -9.78
CA ILE A 192 -10.43 4.18 -9.20
C ILE A 192 -9.52 4.32 -7.98
N ASN A 193 -9.57 3.36 -7.05
CA ASN A 193 -8.81 3.43 -5.81
C ASN A 193 -7.29 3.25 -6.04
N LEU A 194 -6.85 2.41 -6.98
CA LEU A 194 -5.44 2.33 -7.36
C LEU A 194 -4.95 3.60 -8.06
N TYR A 195 -5.78 4.24 -8.89
CA TYR A 195 -5.45 5.53 -9.49
C TYR A 195 -5.27 6.61 -8.42
N ILE A 196 -6.19 6.74 -7.47
CA ILE A 196 -6.08 7.70 -6.37
C ILE A 196 -4.81 7.40 -5.55
N GLY A 197 -4.63 6.16 -5.08
CA GLY A 197 -3.45 5.78 -4.29
C GLY A 197 -2.11 6.09 -5.00
N LYS A 198 -2.03 5.86 -6.31
CA LYS A 198 -0.86 6.22 -7.12
C LYS A 198 -0.69 7.74 -7.27
N LYS A 199 -1.75 8.46 -7.66
CA LYS A 199 -1.74 9.91 -7.87
C LYS A 199 -1.29 10.66 -6.62
N GLU A 200 -1.87 10.30 -5.49
CA GLU A 200 -1.58 10.95 -4.20
C GLU A 200 -0.13 10.70 -3.75
N PHE A 201 0.43 9.52 -4.03
CA PHE A 201 1.85 9.22 -3.81
C PHE A 201 2.77 10.07 -4.67
N GLU A 202 2.50 10.17 -5.98
CA GLU A 202 3.29 10.98 -6.91
C GLU A 202 3.20 12.48 -6.56
N GLU A 203 2.04 12.97 -6.17
CA GLU A 203 1.87 14.34 -5.67
C GLU A 203 2.64 14.58 -4.37
N TRP A 204 2.58 13.65 -3.41
CA TRP A 204 3.35 13.76 -2.16
C TRP A 204 4.85 13.84 -2.44
N GLN A 205 5.37 13.01 -3.35
CA GLN A 205 6.76 13.05 -3.76
C GLN A 205 7.14 14.34 -4.47
N LYS A 206 6.29 14.85 -5.38
CA LYS A 206 6.48 16.15 -6.03
C LYS A 206 6.53 17.28 -5.00
N MET A 207 5.64 17.28 -4.00
CA MET A 207 5.65 18.26 -2.92
C MET A 207 6.95 18.23 -2.12
N ILE A 208 7.46 17.05 -1.75
CA ILE A 208 8.74 16.91 -1.01
C ILE A 208 9.92 17.40 -1.87
N GLN A 209 9.95 17.04 -3.16
CA GLN A 209 11.04 17.40 -4.09
C GLN A 209 11.06 18.90 -4.44
N ALA A 210 9.89 19.55 -4.46
CA ALA A 210 9.74 20.97 -4.79
C ALA A 210 10.21 21.92 -3.68
N GLN A 211 10.41 21.44 -2.45
CA GLN A 211 10.83 22.33 -1.36
C GLN A 211 12.26 22.85 -1.54
N ASP A 212 12.45 24.08 -1.07
CA ASP A 212 13.75 24.74 -0.96
C ASP A 212 13.87 25.34 0.45
N TYR A 213 14.82 24.83 1.23
CA TYR A 213 15.22 25.34 2.54
C TYR A 213 16.74 25.25 2.64
N ALA A 214 17.33 25.96 3.60
CA ALA A 214 18.76 26.30 3.61
C ALA A 214 19.75 25.11 3.58
N GLU A 215 19.29 23.87 3.73
CA GLU A 215 20.13 22.67 3.84
C GLU A 215 19.84 21.55 2.82
N VAL A 216 19.00 21.80 1.79
CA VAL A 216 18.43 20.83 0.81
C VAL A 216 19.44 20.04 -0.06
N GLY A 217 20.75 20.16 0.17
CA GLY A 217 21.81 19.66 -0.71
C GLY A 217 21.86 18.14 -0.99
N LEU A 218 21.26 17.29 -0.15
CA LEU A 218 21.34 15.82 -0.32
C LEU A 218 20.05 15.15 -0.86
N ILE A 219 18.87 15.53 -0.34
CA ILE A 219 17.62 14.78 -0.60
C ILE A 219 17.16 14.87 -2.06
N ARG A 220 17.42 16.01 -2.73
CA ARG A 220 17.07 16.21 -4.15
C ARG A 220 17.61 15.13 -5.09
N VAL A 221 18.74 14.51 -4.77
CA VAL A 221 19.37 13.50 -5.63
C VAL A 221 18.71 12.13 -5.45
N VAL A 222 18.47 11.67 -4.21
CA VAL A 222 18.16 10.26 -3.95
C VAL A 222 16.68 9.93 -4.18
N LEU A 223 15.75 10.85 -3.87
CA LEU A 223 14.34 10.71 -4.25
C LEU A 223 14.16 10.60 -5.78
N SER A 224 15.08 11.17 -6.55
CA SER A 224 15.07 11.14 -8.02
C SER A 224 15.73 9.92 -8.64
N ASP A 225 16.35 9.02 -7.86
CA ASP A 225 17.06 7.84 -8.39
C ASP A 225 16.64 6.53 -7.72
N HIS A 226 16.42 6.47 -6.40
CA HIS A 226 15.89 5.26 -5.76
C HIS A 226 14.42 5.03 -6.10
N THR A 227 13.58 6.06 -5.86
CA THR A 227 12.18 6.05 -6.30
C THR A 227 12.11 5.94 -7.80
N HIS A 228 12.95 6.65 -8.54
CA HIS A 228 12.98 6.56 -9.99
C HIS A 228 13.54 5.21 -10.49
N ARG A 229 14.06 4.30 -9.64
CA ARG A 229 14.40 2.91 -9.98
C ARG A 229 13.32 1.91 -9.59
N ILE A 230 12.67 2.04 -8.43
CA ILE A 230 11.47 1.25 -8.11
C ILE A 230 10.37 1.61 -9.12
N LEU A 231 10.20 2.90 -9.39
CA LEU A 231 9.41 3.37 -10.51
C LEU A 231 10.08 3.06 -11.87
N LYS A 232 11.39 3.12 -12.15
CA LYS A 232 11.88 2.67 -13.50
C LYS A 232 11.84 1.16 -13.72
N ALA A 233 11.70 0.35 -12.69
CA ALA A 233 11.28 -1.04 -12.86
C ALA A 233 9.82 -1.09 -13.31
N SER A 234 8.96 -0.26 -12.71
CA SER A 234 7.50 -0.26 -12.97
C SER A 234 6.95 0.77 -13.99
N VAL A 235 7.78 1.67 -14.51
CA VAL A 235 7.42 2.92 -15.22
C VAL A 235 8.44 3.30 -16.31
N LYS A 236 9.62 2.67 -16.43
CA LYS A 236 10.43 2.75 -17.67
C LYS A 236 9.82 1.92 -18.81
N SER A 237 8.81 1.10 -18.48
CA SER A 237 7.85 0.52 -19.43
C SER A 237 6.72 1.50 -19.79
N LEU A 238 6.56 2.61 -19.06
CA LEU A 238 5.54 3.64 -19.29
C LEU A 238 6.07 4.90 -20.04
N ASP A 239 7.38 5.05 -20.21
CA ASP A 239 8.01 6.14 -21.01
C ASP A 239 8.60 5.59 -22.32
N LEU A 240 7.81 4.75 -22.99
CA LEU A 240 8.02 4.29 -24.36
C LEU A 240 7.05 5.07 -25.26
N LYS A 241 7.57 5.60 -26.37
CA LYS A 241 6.80 6.39 -27.35
C LYS A 241 5.49 5.69 -27.73
N ASP A 242 4.39 6.45 -27.62
CA ASP A 242 3.14 6.37 -28.37
C ASP A 242 2.89 5.07 -29.15
N THR A 243 2.31 4.04 -28.51
CA THR A 243 1.45 3.06 -29.20
C THR A 243 0.23 2.61 -28.37
N SER A 244 0.33 2.36 -27.05
CA SER A 244 -0.76 1.73 -26.28
C SER A 244 -1.65 2.69 -25.47
N SER A 245 -2.93 2.82 -25.86
CA SER A 245 -3.81 3.90 -25.33
C SER A 245 -4.58 3.60 -24.02
N TRP A 246 -5.01 2.36 -23.73
CA TRP A 246 -5.81 2.08 -22.52
C TRP A 246 -5.03 2.18 -21.22
N ARG A 247 -3.73 1.91 -21.24
CA ARG A 247 -2.85 2.03 -20.06
C ARG A 247 -2.65 3.48 -19.59
N PHE A 248 -3.08 4.47 -20.37
CA PHE A 248 -2.70 5.86 -20.18
C PHE A 248 -3.80 6.91 -20.25
N SER A 249 -4.94 6.65 -20.89
CA SER A 249 -6.02 7.66 -20.89
C SER A 249 -6.58 7.97 -19.48
N LEU A 250 -6.29 7.11 -18.49
CA LEU A 250 -6.56 7.31 -17.06
C LEU A 250 -5.33 7.70 -16.22
N PHE A 251 -4.11 7.61 -16.76
CA PHE A 251 -2.86 7.71 -15.99
C PHE A 251 -1.82 8.69 -16.59
N SER A 252 -2.16 9.39 -17.67
CA SER A 252 -1.33 10.42 -18.29
C SER A 252 -1.88 11.81 -17.98
N ALA A 253 -1.14 12.56 -17.16
CA ALA A 253 -1.25 14.00 -17.07
C ALA A 253 0.11 14.59 -17.49
N ALA A 254 0.07 15.56 -18.42
CA ALA A 254 1.20 16.05 -19.20
C ALA A 254 2.53 16.25 -18.43
N THR A 255 3.61 15.70 -18.97
CA THR A 255 4.99 16.01 -18.58
C THR A 255 5.66 16.88 -19.64
N GLU A 256 6.06 18.09 -19.26
CA GLU A 256 6.95 18.91 -20.08
C GLU A 256 8.36 18.29 -20.14
N LYS A 257 9.06 18.52 -21.27
CA LYS A 257 10.33 17.84 -21.59
C LYS A 257 11.47 18.30 -20.67
N PRO A 258 12.24 17.39 -20.05
CA PRO A 258 13.41 17.77 -19.26
C PRO A 258 14.59 18.18 -20.14
N THR A 259 15.24 19.28 -19.77
CA THR A 259 16.51 19.73 -20.36
C THR A 259 17.71 18.88 -19.87
N LYS A 260 18.76 18.81 -20.71
CA LYS A 260 19.86 17.84 -20.58
C LYS A 260 20.69 18.02 -19.30
N SER A 261 21.05 16.91 -18.65
CA SER A 261 21.99 16.88 -17.51
C SER A 261 23.47 16.84 -17.95
N VAL A 262 24.35 17.37 -17.09
CA VAL A 262 25.81 17.41 -17.28
C VAL A 262 26.50 16.39 -16.37
N ARG A 263 27.51 15.67 -16.89
CA ARG A 263 28.34 14.71 -16.13
C ARG A 263 29.40 15.39 -15.24
N ARG A 264 29.64 14.83 -14.05
CA ARG A 264 30.92 14.67 -13.29
C ARG A 264 30.68 13.59 -12.22
N ILE A 265 31.35 12.44 -12.20
CA ILE A 265 32.75 12.14 -11.76
C ILE A 265 33.00 12.44 -10.27
N GLY A 266 32.80 11.39 -9.45
CA GLY A 266 33.78 10.86 -8.48
C GLY A 266 34.25 11.70 -7.29
N ALA A 267 33.70 11.42 -6.10
CA ALA A 267 34.43 11.44 -4.83
C ALA A 267 33.72 10.54 -3.80
N SER A 268 34.47 9.71 -3.07
CA SER A 268 33.94 8.79 -2.06
C SER A 268 34.16 9.33 -0.63
N THR A 269 33.07 9.69 0.04
CA THR A 269 33.01 9.83 1.51
C THR A 269 31.65 9.35 1.99
N SER A 270 31.61 8.68 3.14
CA SER A 270 30.44 7.99 3.69
C SER A 270 29.31 8.95 4.09
N ALA A 271 28.42 9.24 3.15
CA ALA A 271 27.07 9.72 3.42
C ALA A 271 26.10 8.55 3.28
N GLY A 272 25.21 8.35 4.26
CA GLY A 272 24.21 7.27 4.19
C GLY A 272 23.25 7.49 3.02
N ASP A 273 22.91 6.41 2.32
CA ASP A 273 21.91 6.44 1.25
C ASP A 273 20.59 7.03 1.79
N ALA A 274 20.18 8.19 1.26
CA ALA A 274 18.96 8.88 1.68
C ALA A 274 17.72 8.23 1.06
N SER A 275 17.44 6.99 1.47
CA SER A 275 16.25 6.24 1.06
C SER A 275 14.97 6.94 1.53
N LEU A 276 13.87 6.68 0.81
CA LEU A 276 12.52 7.08 1.26
C LEU A 276 12.25 6.56 2.68
N PRO A 277 11.43 7.25 3.50
CA PRO A 277 11.02 6.71 4.79
C PRO A 277 10.29 5.37 4.63
N HIS A 278 10.42 4.47 5.61
CA HIS A 278 9.87 3.10 5.50
C HIS A 278 8.35 3.08 5.35
N THR A 279 7.61 4.02 5.96
CA THR A 279 6.18 4.19 5.70
C THR A 279 5.91 4.39 4.21
N MET A 280 6.60 5.32 3.54
CA MET A 280 6.44 5.57 2.10
C MET A 280 6.87 4.38 1.24
N GLN A 281 7.98 3.71 1.60
CA GLN A 281 8.42 2.49 0.89
C GLN A 281 7.37 1.37 0.97
N TRP A 282 6.76 1.19 2.15
CA TRP A 282 5.73 0.18 2.35
C TRP A 282 4.47 0.44 1.52
N HIS A 283 3.97 1.68 1.48
CA HIS A 283 2.84 2.02 0.62
C HIS A 283 3.15 1.77 -0.87
N ALA A 284 4.38 2.03 -1.32
CA ALA A 284 4.79 1.76 -2.70
C ALA A 284 4.82 0.26 -3.04
N ARG A 285 5.27 -0.59 -2.11
CA ARG A 285 5.19 -2.07 -2.25
C ARG A 285 3.75 -2.55 -2.24
N LEU A 286 2.90 -2.02 -1.36
CA LEU A 286 1.48 -2.36 -1.32
C LEU A 286 0.77 -2.00 -2.63
N LEU A 287 0.99 -0.79 -3.15
CA LEU A 287 0.48 -0.38 -4.47
C LEU A 287 0.95 -1.33 -5.59
N SER A 288 2.22 -1.67 -5.63
CA SER A 288 2.82 -2.53 -6.67
C SER A 288 2.31 -3.98 -6.60
N SER A 289 2.14 -4.52 -5.38
CA SER A 289 1.51 -5.81 -5.10
C SER A 289 0.05 -5.85 -5.56
N LEU A 290 -0.74 -4.81 -5.24
CA LEU A 290 -2.15 -4.72 -5.63
C LEU A 290 -2.33 -4.57 -7.15
N ILE A 291 -1.47 -3.80 -7.84
CA ILE A 291 -1.48 -3.73 -9.31
C ILE A 291 -1.16 -5.11 -9.92
N SER A 292 -0.22 -5.86 -9.33
CA SER A 292 0.13 -7.21 -9.78
C SER A 292 -1.04 -8.21 -9.58
N LYS A 293 -1.73 -8.14 -8.43
CA LYS A 293 -2.95 -8.91 -8.12
C LYS A 293 -4.09 -8.57 -9.09
N MET A 294 -4.37 -7.28 -9.26
CA MET A 294 -5.39 -6.76 -10.18
C MET A 294 -5.14 -7.24 -11.60
N THR A 295 -3.89 -7.21 -12.07
CA THR A 295 -3.53 -7.66 -13.43
C THR A 295 -3.82 -9.14 -13.64
N LEU A 296 -3.62 -9.98 -12.62
CA LEU A 296 -3.98 -11.39 -12.67
C LEU A 296 -5.49 -11.60 -12.70
N TYR A 297 -6.21 -10.99 -11.76
CA TYR A 297 -7.63 -11.27 -11.53
C TYR A 297 -8.48 -10.77 -12.70
N PHE A 298 -8.19 -9.56 -13.18
CA PHE A 298 -8.92 -8.93 -14.27
C PHE A 298 -8.23 -9.11 -15.64
N MET A 299 -7.31 -10.07 -15.78
CA MET A 299 -6.51 -10.26 -17.01
C MET A 299 -7.38 -10.34 -18.27
N ASN A 300 -8.53 -11.02 -18.21
CA ASN A 300 -9.44 -11.15 -19.36
C ASN A 300 -10.04 -9.79 -19.77
N ILE A 301 -10.49 -8.98 -18.80
CA ILE A 301 -11.05 -7.63 -19.04
C ILE A 301 -9.95 -6.70 -19.56
N LEU A 302 -8.76 -6.75 -18.95
CA LEU A 302 -7.60 -5.96 -19.37
C LEU A 302 -7.14 -6.31 -20.79
N LEU A 303 -7.11 -7.60 -21.16
CA LEU A 303 -6.78 -8.04 -22.51
C LEU A 303 -7.84 -7.65 -23.54
N ASP A 304 -9.13 -7.71 -23.19
CA ASP A 304 -10.22 -7.28 -24.08
C ASP A 304 -10.11 -5.79 -24.41
N LYS A 305 -9.86 -4.95 -23.39
CA LYS A 305 -9.54 -3.53 -23.59
C LYS A 305 -8.27 -3.37 -24.42
N GLU A 306 -7.16 -3.98 -24.04
CA GLU A 306 -5.87 -3.82 -24.73
C GLU A 306 -5.98 -4.13 -26.23
N ARG A 307 -6.58 -5.28 -26.59
CA ARG A 307 -6.85 -5.66 -28.00
C ARG A 307 -7.76 -4.68 -28.73
N THR A 308 -8.67 -4.00 -28.03
CA THR A 308 -9.59 -3.02 -28.63
C THR A 308 -8.87 -1.73 -29.03
N ALA A 309 -7.76 -1.34 -28.40
CA ALA A 309 -6.93 -0.24 -28.90
C ALA A 309 -5.76 -0.71 -29.79
N ASN A 310 -5.11 -1.80 -29.38
CA ASN A 310 -3.80 -2.21 -29.90
C ASN A 310 -3.90 -3.68 -30.34
N PRO A 311 -4.58 -4.00 -31.46
CA PRO A 311 -4.87 -5.38 -31.85
C PRO A 311 -3.63 -6.25 -32.06
N ASP A 312 -2.53 -5.63 -32.49
CA ASP A 312 -1.26 -6.27 -32.80
C ASP A 312 -0.35 -6.45 -31.56
N GLU A 313 -0.73 -5.91 -30.40
CA GLU A 313 0.12 -5.88 -29.21
C GLU A 313 -0.01 -7.17 -28.38
N SER A 314 1.13 -7.73 -27.94
CA SER A 314 1.16 -9.02 -27.26
C SER A 314 0.54 -8.97 -25.87
N ALA A 315 -0.21 -10.01 -25.48
CA ALA A 315 -0.71 -10.20 -24.12
C ALA A 315 0.38 -10.12 -23.03
N ALA A 316 1.64 -10.41 -23.38
CA ALA A 316 2.79 -10.25 -22.48
C ALA A 316 3.04 -8.79 -22.05
N VAL A 317 2.54 -7.80 -22.80
CA VAL A 317 2.64 -6.38 -22.44
C VAL A 317 1.88 -6.07 -21.15
N LEU A 318 0.81 -6.81 -20.83
CA LEU A 318 0.11 -6.62 -19.55
C LEU A 318 1.03 -6.79 -18.33
N TRP A 319 2.03 -7.66 -18.44
CA TRP A 319 2.93 -8.04 -17.37
C TRP A 319 4.25 -7.24 -17.35
N LYS A 320 4.50 -6.45 -18.41
CA LYS A 320 5.73 -5.68 -18.59
C LYS A 320 5.86 -4.55 -17.57
N GLY A 321 6.82 -4.67 -16.67
CA GLY A 321 7.07 -3.71 -15.59
C GLY A 321 6.18 -3.92 -14.38
N LEU A 322 5.63 -5.11 -14.18
CA LEU A 322 5.10 -5.47 -12.85
C LEU A 322 6.24 -6.01 -11.99
N GLU A 323 6.15 -5.74 -10.68
CA GLU A 323 7.08 -6.30 -9.69
C GLU A 323 6.97 -7.83 -9.64
N VAL A 324 5.74 -8.36 -9.80
CA VAL A 324 5.47 -9.80 -9.82
C VAL A 324 4.67 -10.19 -11.07
N ASP A 325 5.31 -10.89 -11.99
CA ASP A 325 4.66 -11.51 -13.14
C ASP A 325 4.06 -12.88 -12.77
N TYR A 326 2.84 -12.88 -12.22
CA TYR A 326 2.13 -14.11 -11.88
C TYR A 326 1.82 -14.98 -13.11
N HIS A 327 1.53 -14.39 -14.27
CA HIS A 327 1.28 -15.16 -15.49
C HIS A 327 2.55 -15.89 -15.96
N GLY A 328 3.70 -15.21 -15.96
CA GLY A 328 5.00 -15.78 -16.26
C GLY A 328 5.40 -16.90 -15.29
N GLN A 329 5.11 -16.75 -13.99
CA GLN A 329 5.30 -17.81 -12.99
C GLN A 329 4.42 -19.03 -13.30
N ILE A 330 3.11 -18.82 -13.52
CA ILE A 330 2.14 -19.87 -13.86
C ILE A 330 2.53 -20.60 -15.16
N TYR A 331 2.89 -19.84 -16.20
CA TYR A 331 3.39 -20.36 -17.48
C TYR A 331 4.62 -21.25 -17.30
N THR A 332 5.60 -20.76 -16.55
CA THR A 332 6.88 -21.44 -16.32
C THR A 332 6.69 -22.72 -15.51
N PHE A 333 5.93 -22.64 -14.40
CA PHE A 333 5.60 -23.81 -13.59
C PHE A 333 4.85 -24.85 -14.41
N ARG A 334 3.80 -24.46 -15.14
CA ARG A 334 3.02 -25.37 -16.00
C ARG A 334 3.91 -26.10 -16.99
N ARG A 335 4.76 -25.37 -17.73
CA ARG A 335 5.66 -25.95 -18.74
C ARG A 335 6.74 -26.85 -18.13
N ARG A 336 7.24 -26.53 -16.94
CA ARG A 336 8.31 -27.29 -16.28
C ARG A 336 7.82 -28.58 -15.64
N PHE A 337 6.61 -28.57 -15.05
CA PHE A 337 6.09 -29.68 -14.26
C PHE A 337 4.95 -30.45 -14.93
N GLY A 338 4.54 -30.08 -16.14
CA GLY A 338 3.54 -30.84 -16.91
C GLY A 338 2.10 -30.67 -16.45
N ALA A 339 1.78 -29.60 -15.71
CA ALA A 339 0.40 -29.32 -15.34
C ALA A 339 -0.45 -29.10 -16.61
N LEU A 340 -1.65 -29.69 -16.63
CA LEU A 340 -2.60 -29.55 -17.73
C LEU A 340 -3.09 -28.10 -17.83
N SER A 341 -3.66 -27.60 -16.72
CA SER A 341 -4.22 -26.26 -16.57
C SER A 341 -3.96 -25.73 -15.16
N ILE A 342 -3.77 -24.42 -15.07
CA ILE A 342 -3.69 -23.67 -13.81
C ILE A 342 -4.67 -22.50 -13.91
N SER A 343 -5.59 -22.42 -12.96
CA SER A 343 -6.78 -21.55 -13.05
C SER A 343 -7.13 -20.91 -11.72
N PHE A 344 -7.82 -19.77 -11.77
CA PHE A 344 -8.42 -19.11 -10.62
C PHE A 344 -9.94 -19.07 -10.82
N ILE A 345 -10.67 -19.56 -9.82
CA ILE A 345 -12.12 -19.71 -9.82
C ILE A 345 -12.68 -18.79 -8.75
N TYR A 346 -13.69 -17.99 -9.10
CA TYR A 346 -14.42 -17.17 -8.16
C TYR A 346 -15.63 -17.94 -7.60
N GLU A 347 -15.91 -17.90 -6.30
CA GLU A 347 -17.12 -18.43 -5.64
C GLU A 347 -18.10 -17.29 -5.41
N VAL A 348 -19.15 -17.26 -6.22
CA VAL A 348 -20.19 -16.22 -6.13
C VAL A 348 -21.07 -16.48 -4.91
N THR A 349 -21.06 -15.54 -3.96
CA THR A 349 -21.92 -15.56 -2.76
C THR A 349 -23.18 -14.71 -2.96
N PRO A 350 -24.20 -14.84 -2.09
CA PRO A 350 -25.34 -13.92 -2.10
C PRO A 350 -24.97 -12.50 -1.71
N ASP A 351 -23.97 -12.34 -0.83
CA ASP A 351 -23.58 -11.06 -0.24
C ASP A 351 -22.70 -10.20 -1.16
N THR A 352 -21.95 -10.83 -2.07
CA THR A 352 -20.99 -10.18 -2.96
C THR A 352 -21.36 -10.43 -4.43
N PRO A 353 -21.98 -9.47 -5.14
CA PRO A 353 -22.45 -9.68 -6.50
C PRO A 353 -21.29 -9.77 -7.51
N PHE A 354 -21.31 -10.80 -8.36
CA PHE A 354 -20.25 -11.04 -9.34
C PHE A 354 -20.65 -10.58 -10.76
N TYR A 355 -19.83 -9.73 -11.37
CA TYR A 355 -20.00 -9.27 -12.74
C TYR A 355 -18.83 -9.77 -13.61
N PRO A 356 -19.06 -10.53 -14.70
CA PRO A 356 -17.98 -11.00 -15.58
C PRO A 356 -17.11 -9.89 -16.18
N GLN A 357 -17.67 -8.68 -16.33
CA GLN A 357 -16.98 -7.47 -16.82
C GLN A 357 -16.33 -6.65 -15.68
N GLY A 358 -16.52 -7.06 -14.42
CA GLY A 358 -16.02 -6.39 -13.22
C GLY A 358 -16.73 -5.07 -12.86
N TYR A 359 -17.86 -4.75 -13.49
CA TYR A 359 -18.69 -3.60 -13.13
C TYR A 359 -20.17 -3.83 -13.49
N MET A 360 -21.06 -3.13 -12.77
CA MET A 360 -22.50 -3.10 -12.99
C MET A 360 -22.91 -1.76 -13.64
N CYS A 361 -23.91 -1.79 -14.53
CA CYS A 361 -24.62 -0.57 -14.95
C CYS A 361 -25.79 -0.32 -13.99
N ALA A 362 -26.01 0.92 -13.57
CA ALA A 362 -26.89 1.27 -12.45
C ALA A 362 -28.32 0.71 -12.53
N ASP A 363 -28.84 0.51 -13.74
CA ASP A 363 -30.22 0.10 -14.00
C ASP A 363 -30.37 -1.40 -14.35
N THR A 364 -29.32 -2.20 -14.25
CA THR A 364 -29.37 -3.64 -14.55
C THR A 364 -29.64 -4.45 -13.27
N PRO A 365 -30.75 -5.22 -13.18
CA PRO A 365 -30.99 -6.08 -12.02
C PRO A 365 -29.94 -7.19 -11.94
N TYR A 366 -29.42 -7.44 -10.75
CA TYR A 366 -28.47 -8.54 -10.51
C TYR A 366 -29.22 -9.88 -10.41
N GLU A 367 -28.98 -10.76 -11.38
CA GLU A 367 -29.41 -12.16 -11.32
C GLU A 367 -28.24 -13.01 -10.80
N GLN A 368 -28.40 -13.59 -9.61
CA GLN A 368 -27.35 -14.42 -9.01
C GLN A 368 -27.10 -15.69 -9.85
N PRO A 369 -25.85 -15.95 -10.30
CA PRO A 369 -25.51 -17.18 -10.99
C PRO A 369 -25.76 -18.43 -10.13
N THR A 370 -26.36 -19.46 -10.72
CA THR A 370 -26.71 -20.71 -10.02
C THR A 370 -25.91 -21.93 -10.52
N GLY A 371 -25.74 -22.92 -9.64
CA GLY A 371 -25.09 -24.19 -9.97
C GLY A 371 -23.64 -24.01 -10.44
N VAL A 372 -23.33 -24.51 -11.64
CA VAL A 372 -21.99 -24.36 -12.25
C VAL A 372 -21.63 -22.90 -12.55
N HIS A 373 -22.62 -22.02 -12.76
CA HIS A 373 -22.38 -20.61 -13.05
C HIS A 373 -21.97 -19.80 -11.81
N SER A 374 -22.16 -20.35 -10.59
CA SER A 374 -21.65 -19.77 -9.34
C SER A 374 -20.14 -19.93 -9.16
N PHE A 375 -19.45 -20.61 -10.08
CA PHE A 375 -18.01 -20.88 -10.05
C PHE A 375 -17.28 -20.46 -11.35
N PRO A 376 -17.34 -19.18 -11.78
CA PRO A 376 -16.69 -18.72 -13.00
C PRO A 376 -15.16 -18.70 -12.88
N PHE A 377 -14.48 -19.04 -13.98
CA PHE A 377 -13.04 -18.87 -14.12
C PHE A 377 -12.70 -17.40 -14.39
N ILE A 378 -12.06 -16.72 -13.43
CA ILE A 378 -11.56 -15.34 -13.60
C ILE A 378 -10.21 -15.31 -14.32
N TYR A 379 -9.41 -16.37 -14.17
CA TYR A 379 -8.19 -16.62 -14.92
C TYR A 379 -8.07 -18.13 -15.22
N ALA A 380 -7.56 -18.49 -16.40
CA ALA A 380 -7.17 -19.86 -16.71
C ALA A 380 -6.02 -19.86 -17.72
N TYR A 381 -5.07 -20.78 -17.56
CA TYR A 381 -3.99 -21.00 -18.53
C TYR A 381 -3.73 -22.50 -18.72
N PRO A 382 -3.75 -23.04 -19.97
CA PRO A 382 -3.84 -22.30 -21.23
C PRO A 382 -5.28 -21.89 -21.59
N GLU A 383 -6.27 -22.71 -21.20
CA GLU A 383 -7.69 -22.54 -21.46
C GLU A 383 -8.50 -22.97 -20.23
N GLN A 384 -9.79 -22.60 -20.19
CA GLN A 384 -10.69 -22.92 -19.08
C GLN A 384 -11.06 -24.42 -19.08
N PRO A 385 -10.73 -25.20 -18.03
CA PRO A 385 -11.01 -26.63 -17.96
C PRO A 385 -12.48 -26.89 -17.56
N LYS A 386 -13.43 -26.45 -18.37
CA LYS A 386 -14.88 -26.44 -18.07
C LYS A 386 -15.45 -27.83 -17.75
N ASP A 387 -14.99 -28.86 -18.45
CA ASP A 387 -15.45 -30.25 -18.26
C ASP A 387 -15.11 -30.81 -16.87
N HIS A 388 -14.11 -30.23 -16.20
CA HIS A 388 -13.73 -30.61 -14.84
C HIS A 388 -14.57 -29.92 -13.75
N LEU A 389 -15.36 -28.89 -14.11
CA LEU A 389 -16.02 -28.02 -13.14
C LEU A 389 -16.97 -28.75 -12.16
N PRO A 390 -17.75 -29.77 -12.56
CA PRO A 390 -18.57 -30.54 -11.61
C PRO A 390 -17.74 -31.24 -10.52
N ASN A 391 -16.59 -31.81 -10.89
CA ASN A 391 -15.67 -32.45 -9.95
C ASN A 391 -14.98 -31.43 -9.05
N ILE A 392 -14.57 -30.28 -9.60
CA ILE A 392 -13.96 -29.18 -8.85
C ILE A 392 -14.94 -28.67 -7.79
N ILE A 393 -16.21 -28.42 -8.15
CA ILE A 393 -17.26 -28.00 -7.21
C ILE A 393 -17.48 -29.05 -6.12
N SER A 394 -17.52 -30.34 -6.48
CA SER A 394 -17.64 -31.44 -5.51
C SER A 394 -16.48 -31.46 -4.51
N ILE A 395 -15.23 -31.23 -4.97
CA ILE A 395 -14.05 -31.14 -4.10
C ILE A 395 -14.14 -29.91 -3.17
N ILE A 396 -14.56 -28.74 -3.69
CA ILE A 396 -14.74 -27.51 -2.89
C ILE A 396 -15.77 -27.74 -1.79
N GLN A 397 -16.93 -28.30 -2.13
CA GLN A 397 -18.01 -28.57 -1.18
C GLN A 397 -17.59 -29.62 -0.13
N GLY A 398 -16.98 -30.73 -0.55
CA GLY A 398 -16.51 -31.79 0.34
C GLY A 398 -15.32 -31.41 1.22
N SER A 399 -14.54 -30.39 0.84
CA SER A 399 -13.33 -29.95 1.56
C SER A 399 -13.47 -28.56 2.18
N ARG A 400 -14.68 -28.00 2.27
CA ARG A 400 -14.92 -26.59 2.58
C ARG A 400 -14.24 -26.12 3.87
N ALA A 401 -14.30 -26.92 4.93
CA ALA A 401 -13.68 -26.60 6.22
C ALA A 401 -12.15 -26.44 6.13
N LYS A 402 -11.46 -27.35 5.41
CA LYS A 402 -10.01 -27.22 5.16
C LYS A 402 -9.69 -26.02 4.27
N LEU A 403 -10.55 -25.77 3.27
CA LEU A 403 -10.35 -24.65 2.35
C LEU A 403 -10.65 -23.27 2.97
N SER A 404 -11.45 -23.18 4.04
CA SER A 404 -11.61 -21.94 4.82
C SER A 404 -10.39 -21.61 5.70
N GLU A 405 -9.53 -22.58 5.99
CA GLU A 405 -8.32 -22.34 6.79
C GLU A 405 -7.14 -21.93 5.88
N TYR A 406 -6.86 -20.62 5.81
CA TYR A 406 -5.78 -20.05 4.97
C TYR A 406 -4.37 -20.65 5.20
N ARG A 407 -4.15 -21.31 6.35
CA ARG A 407 -2.89 -21.98 6.74
C ARG A 407 -2.88 -23.51 6.54
N ALA A 408 -4.01 -24.13 6.16
CA ALA A 408 -4.10 -25.59 6.02
C ALA A 408 -3.46 -26.16 4.74
N GLY A 409 -2.98 -25.28 3.84
CA GLY A 409 -2.38 -25.62 2.55
C GLY A 409 -3.35 -26.30 1.57
N PRO A 410 -2.88 -26.71 0.38
CA PRO A 410 -3.75 -27.23 -0.66
C PRO A 410 -4.51 -28.52 -0.27
N VAL A 411 -5.73 -28.65 -0.79
CA VAL A 411 -6.45 -29.92 -0.92
C VAL A 411 -5.86 -30.65 -2.13
N HIS A 412 -5.58 -31.94 -1.99
CA HIS A 412 -5.16 -32.83 -3.07
C HIS A 412 -6.23 -33.90 -3.27
N PHE A 413 -6.61 -34.15 -4.52
CA PHE A 413 -7.58 -35.18 -4.89
C PHE A 413 -7.16 -35.85 -6.20
N PHE A 414 -7.16 -37.18 -6.24
CA PHE A 414 -6.90 -37.95 -7.46
C PHE A 414 -8.14 -38.76 -7.84
N ASP A 415 -8.75 -38.43 -8.98
CA ASP A 415 -9.90 -39.16 -9.51
C ASP A 415 -9.45 -40.36 -10.34
N ARG A 416 -9.58 -41.56 -9.76
CA ARG A 416 -9.24 -42.83 -10.40
C ARG A 416 -10.08 -43.16 -11.63
N LYS A 417 -11.28 -42.58 -11.79
CA LYS A 417 -12.20 -42.92 -12.90
C LYS A 417 -11.81 -42.21 -14.20
N ILE A 418 -11.38 -40.96 -14.09
CA ILE A 418 -11.02 -40.10 -15.24
C ILE A 418 -9.50 -39.88 -15.36
N GLY A 419 -8.70 -40.27 -14.36
CA GLY A 419 -7.24 -40.24 -14.41
C GLY A 419 -6.59 -38.92 -13.98
N TYR A 420 -7.36 -37.92 -13.54
CA TYR A 420 -6.85 -36.58 -13.24
C TYR A 420 -6.52 -36.38 -11.76
N THR A 421 -5.43 -35.64 -11.50
CA THR A 421 -5.13 -35.09 -10.17
C THR A 421 -5.49 -33.61 -10.11
N TYR A 422 -6.07 -33.19 -8.99
CA TYR A 422 -6.44 -31.81 -8.66
C TYR A 422 -5.72 -31.36 -7.40
N TYR A 423 -5.20 -30.12 -7.41
CA TYR A 423 -4.80 -29.39 -6.22
C TYR A 423 -5.60 -28.09 -6.13
N LEU A 424 -6.25 -27.83 -4.99
CA LEU A 424 -7.05 -26.64 -4.74
C LEU A 424 -6.57 -25.90 -3.50
N LEU A 425 -6.45 -24.57 -3.57
CA LEU A 425 -6.12 -23.70 -2.45
C LEU A 425 -7.02 -22.46 -2.49
N ARG A 426 -7.64 -22.07 -1.38
CA ARG A 426 -8.33 -20.78 -1.27
C ARG A 426 -7.28 -19.67 -1.17
N VAL A 427 -7.21 -18.79 -2.15
CA VAL A 427 -6.27 -17.66 -2.17
C VAL A 427 -6.84 -16.51 -1.36
N ASP A 428 -8.04 -16.06 -1.72
CA ASP A 428 -8.83 -15.06 -1.01
C ASP A 428 -10.23 -15.59 -0.72
N SER A 429 -11.03 -14.79 -0.03
CA SER A 429 -12.39 -15.07 0.41
C SER A 429 -13.32 -15.58 -0.68
N HIS A 430 -13.18 -15.09 -1.92
CA HIS A 430 -13.98 -15.57 -3.04
C HIS A 430 -13.16 -16.33 -4.08
N VAL A 431 -11.86 -16.56 -3.90
CA VAL A 431 -11.00 -17.04 -5.00
C VAL A 431 -10.26 -18.33 -4.64
N TYR A 432 -10.42 -19.36 -5.47
CA TYR A 432 -9.66 -20.60 -5.42
C TYR A 432 -8.64 -20.69 -6.55
N MET A 433 -7.38 -20.98 -6.21
CA MET A 433 -6.37 -21.44 -7.17
C MET A 433 -6.52 -22.95 -7.37
N LEU A 434 -6.45 -23.37 -8.62
CA LEU A 434 -6.59 -24.75 -9.08
C LEU A 434 -5.39 -25.13 -9.95
N VAL A 435 -4.81 -26.31 -9.70
CA VAL A 435 -3.85 -26.98 -10.59
C VAL A 435 -4.41 -28.36 -10.96
N ILE A 436 -4.43 -28.67 -12.26
CA ILE A 436 -4.86 -29.98 -12.78
C ILE A 436 -3.67 -30.70 -13.43
N TYR A 437 -3.53 -32.00 -13.20
CA TYR A 437 -2.62 -32.91 -13.92
C TYR A 437 -3.41 -34.03 -14.59
N LEU A 438 -2.95 -34.44 -15.78
CA LEU A 438 -3.43 -35.65 -16.48
C LEU A 438 -2.85 -36.95 -15.87
N ASP A 439 -1.83 -36.82 -15.03
CA ASP A 439 -1.11 -37.95 -14.43
C ASP A 439 -1.57 -38.28 -13.00
N ARG A 440 -1.30 -39.53 -12.61
CA ARG A 440 -1.59 -40.07 -11.28
C ARG A 440 -0.55 -39.66 -10.25
N HIS A 441 -0.77 -38.55 -9.56
CA HIS A 441 -0.02 -38.23 -8.34
C HIS A 441 -0.68 -38.97 -7.16
N ILE A 442 -0.16 -40.16 -6.85
CA ILE A 442 -0.64 -40.98 -5.71
C ILE A 442 -0.47 -40.23 -4.40
N ASN A 443 0.67 -39.56 -4.27
CA ASN A 443 1.04 -38.74 -3.12
C ASN A 443 0.91 -37.25 -3.47
N ARG A 444 0.89 -36.39 -2.44
CA ARG A 444 1.04 -34.95 -2.63
C ARG A 444 2.43 -34.66 -3.21
N ASP A 445 2.51 -33.88 -4.28
CA ASP A 445 3.77 -33.32 -4.75
C ASP A 445 4.07 -32.04 -3.97
N THR A 446 5.22 -32.03 -3.29
CA THR A 446 5.70 -30.88 -2.52
C THR A 446 5.91 -29.66 -3.43
N THR A 447 6.39 -29.86 -4.65
CA THR A 447 6.70 -28.76 -5.59
C THR A 447 5.46 -27.96 -5.98
N THR A 448 4.35 -28.66 -6.23
CA THR A 448 3.04 -28.07 -6.49
C THR A 448 2.51 -27.32 -5.26
N ILE A 449 2.69 -27.87 -4.06
CA ILE A 449 2.26 -27.21 -2.82
C ILE A 449 3.04 -25.92 -2.59
N GLU A 450 4.38 -25.96 -2.64
CA GLU A 450 5.25 -24.80 -2.49
C GLU A 450 4.94 -23.70 -3.51
N PHE A 451 4.67 -24.07 -4.77
CA PHE A 451 4.26 -23.14 -5.81
C PHE A 451 2.89 -22.48 -5.51
N MET A 452 1.87 -23.27 -5.13
CA MET A 452 0.56 -22.73 -4.80
C MET A 452 0.60 -21.82 -3.56
N ASP A 453 1.33 -22.21 -2.52
CA ASP A 453 1.49 -21.42 -1.30
C ASP A 453 2.29 -20.12 -1.57
N ALA A 454 3.30 -20.15 -2.44
CA ALA A 454 4.04 -18.95 -2.85
C ALA A 454 3.17 -17.96 -3.64
N VAL A 455 2.40 -18.45 -4.63
CA VAL A 455 1.49 -17.61 -5.42
C VAL A 455 0.37 -17.05 -4.53
N ALA A 456 -0.23 -17.87 -3.66
CA ALA A 456 -1.26 -17.41 -2.74
C ALA A 456 -0.71 -16.42 -1.70
N GLY A 457 0.48 -16.65 -1.13
CA GLY A 457 1.13 -15.71 -0.21
C GLY A 457 1.39 -14.35 -0.83
N GLY A 458 1.82 -14.32 -2.10
CA GLY A 458 1.98 -13.09 -2.88
C GLY A 458 0.66 -12.35 -3.10
N LEU A 459 -0.38 -13.05 -3.56
CA LEU A 459 -1.70 -12.46 -3.85
C LEU A 459 -2.48 -12.01 -2.60
N ARG A 460 -2.20 -12.63 -1.44
CA ARG A 460 -2.69 -12.16 -0.12
C ARG A 460 -1.91 -10.95 0.42
N GLY A 461 -0.77 -10.60 -0.19
CA GLY A 461 0.13 -9.56 0.30
C GLY A 461 0.87 -9.94 1.59
N THR A 462 1.03 -11.23 1.89
CA THR A 462 1.55 -11.71 3.19
C THR A 462 2.92 -11.12 3.51
N GLU A 463 3.84 -11.11 2.55
CA GLU A 463 5.18 -10.52 2.76
C GLU A 463 5.13 -9.00 2.85
N VAL A 464 4.24 -8.32 2.11
CA VAL A 464 4.04 -6.86 2.22
C VAL A 464 3.56 -6.46 3.62
N PHE A 465 2.71 -7.24 4.27
CA PHE A 465 2.29 -6.96 5.65
C PHE A 465 3.37 -7.34 6.69
N LYS A 466 4.22 -8.33 6.40
CA LYS A 466 5.39 -8.65 7.24
C LYS A 466 6.47 -7.57 7.15
N ASP A 467 6.71 -7.00 5.97
CA ASP A 467 7.68 -5.92 5.71
C ASP A 467 7.47 -4.72 6.64
N MET A 468 6.23 -4.44 7.06
CA MET A 468 5.90 -3.39 8.04
C MET A 468 6.67 -3.55 9.36
N ARG A 469 7.01 -4.79 9.73
CA ARG A 469 7.60 -5.14 11.02
C ARG A 469 9.13 -5.17 10.99
N MET A 470 9.78 -5.12 9.82
CA MET A 470 11.24 -5.24 9.57
C MET A 470 12.07 -5.83 10.72
N GLU A 471 12.39 -7.13 10.58
CA GLU A 471 13.30 -7.89 11.46
C GLU A 471 14.69 -7.22 11.61
#